data_AF-A0A7Y6RCU4-F1
#
_entry.id   AF-A0A7Y6RCU4-F1
#
_cell.length_a   1.000
_cell.length_b   1.000
_cell.length_c   1.000
_cell.angle_alpha   90.00
_cell.angle_beta   90.00
_cell.angle_gamma   90.00
#
_symmetry.space_group_name_H-M   'P 1'
#
loop_
_entity.id
_entity.type
_entity.pdbx_description
1 polymer ?
#
loop_
_entity_poly.entity_id
_entity_poly.type
_entity_poly.pdbx_seq_one_letter_code
_entity_poly.pdbx_strand_id
1 'polypeptide(L)'
;MLSLRLRRALLLVALLLTGWLLAGLTASVQAATGSWSTQVPGLMVAMSDRASASQNASPPAAVNLRAKQLERIQWQFSHPPGALLNAWLCHPEQCVALTGMRGSTTALAGRTADEPLHFRFALRPGQRPVRVQGLQMIVNYQ
;
A
#
# COMPACT_ATOMS: atom_id res chain seq x y z
N MET A 1 1.25 11.27 66.52
CA MET A 1 0.44 12.19 65.71
C MET A 1 1.28 12.66 64.53
N LEU A 2 1.17 12.00 63.37
CA LEU A 2 1.87 12.43 62.15
C LEU A 2 1.29 13.80 61.73
N SER A 3 2.11 14.84 61.67
CA SER A 3 1.65 16.21 61.43
C SER A 3 0.89 16.29 60.09
N LEU A 4 -0.21 17.02 60.06
CA LEU A 4 -1.09 17.19 58.88
C LEU A 4 -0.30 17.65 57.63
N ARG A 5 0.82 18.34 57.85
CA ARG A 5 1.79 18.78 56.84
C ARG A 5 2.48 17.59 56.14
N LEU A 6 2.87 16.56 56.88
CA LEU A 6 3.53 15.38 56.33
C LEU A 6 2.56 14.54 55.49
N ARG A 7 1.28 14.42 55.93
CA ARG A 7 0.23 13.74 55.16
C ARG A 7 -0.09 14.45 53.84
N ARG A 8 -0.11 15.79 53.82
CA ARG A 8 -0.32 16.58 52.59
C ARG A 8 0.86 16.49 51.62
N ALA A 9 2.10 16.50 52.13
CA ALA A 9 3.29 16.32 51.31
C ALA A 9 3.33 14.93 50.65
N LEU A 10 2.99 13.87 51.40
CA LEU A 10 2.89 12.51 50.86
C LEU A 10 1.83 12.37 49.78
N LEU A 11 0.67 13.00 49.94
CA LEU A 11 -0.40 13.00 48.92
C LEU A 11 0.02 13.73 47.64
N LEU A 12 0.71 14.87 47.75
CA LEU A 12 1.22 15.61 46.60
C LEU A 12 2.30 14.83 45.85
N VAL A 13 3.22 14.18 46.58
CA VAL A 13 4.24 13.30 45.98
C VAL A 13 3.59 12.09 45.30
N ALA A 14 2.61 11.45 45.94
CA ALA A 14 1.88 10.34 45.34
C ALA A 14 1.13 10.76 44.05
N LEU A 15 0.46 11.92 44.07
CA LEU A 15 -0.23 12.48 42.90
C LEU A 15 0.74 12.78 41.74
N LEU A 16 1.90 13.36 42.04
CA LEU A 16 2.95 13.63 41.05
C LEU A 16 3.51 12.33 40.45
N LEU A 17 3.75 11.31 41.28
CA LEU A 17 4.22 10.00 40.83
C LEU A 17 3.19 9.29 39.94
N THR A 18 1.89 9.34 40.28
CA THR A 18 0.82 8.80 39.43
C THR A 18 0.66 9.58 38.12
N GLY A 19 0.84 10.90 38.14
CA GLY A 19 0.80 11.72 36.92
C GLY A 19 1.93 11.38 35.94
N TRP A 20 3.14 11.14 36.44
CA TRP A 20 4.28 10.70 35.62
C TRP A 20 4.11 9.28 35.07
N LEU A 21 3.55 8.36 35.85
CA LEU A 21 3.25 7.00 35.39
C LEU A 21 2.21 6.98 34.25
N LEU A 22 1.21 7.87 34.30
CA LEU A 22 0.19 7.97 33.25
C LEU A 22 0.70 8.66 31.97
N ALA A 23 1.64 9.59 32.08
CA ALA A 23 2.23 10.28 30.92
C ALA A 23 3.18 9.37 30.10
N GLY A 24 3.78 8.34 30.70
CA GLY A 24 4.65 7.40 30.01
C GLY A 24 3.93 6.31 29.19
N LEU A 25 2.62 6.15 29.36
CA LEU A 25 1.82 5.08 28.74
C LEU A 25 1.25 5.47 27.37
N THR A 26 1.36 6.73 26.94
CA THR A 26 1.00 7.14 25.58
C THR A 26 2.14 6.84 24.62
N ALA A 27 2.57 5.57 24.55
CA ALA A 27 3.42 5.12 23.47
C ALA A 27 2.56 5.10 22.20
N SER A 28 2.71 6.13 21.38
CA SER A 28 2.13 6.17 20.04
C SER A 28 2.66 4.95 19.28
N VAL A 29 1.81 3.97 19.00
CA VAL A 29 2.14 2.85 18.12
C VAL A 29 2.26 3.42 16.71
N GLN A 30 3.45 3.88 16.36
CA GLN A 30 3.73 4.35 15.00
C GLN A 30 3.78 3.13 14.11
N ALA A 31 2.83 3.05 13.17
CA ALA A 31 2.84 2.03 12.16
C ALA A 31 4.11 2.22 11.32
N ALA A 32 5.08 1.30 11.46
CA ALA A 32 6.33 1.35 10.71
C ALA A 32 6.07 1.45 9.19
N THR A 33 6.40 2.60 8.62
CA THR A 33 6.27 2.87 7.18
C THR A 33 7.39 2.20 6.42
N GLY A 34 7.11 1.72 5.21
CA GLY A 34 8.13 1.15 4.34
C GLY A 34 7.70 1.12 2.89
N SER A 35 8.60 0.63 2.04
CA SER A 35 8.31 0.41 0.63
C SER A 35 8.96 -0.86 0.12
N TRP A 36 8.34 -1.44 -0.90
CA TRP A 36 8.92 -2.51 -1.69
C TRP A 36 8.68 -2.24 -3.17
N SER A 37 9.48 -2.84 -4.03
CA SER A 37 9.31 -2.71 -5.48
C SER A 37 9.49 -4.06 -6.15
N THR A 38 8.83 -4.26 -7.28
CA THR A 38 8.97 -5.48 -8.08
C THR A 38 8.80 -5.18 -9.56
N GLN A 39 9.46 -5.97 -10.40
CA GLN A 39 9.09 -6.14 -11.80
C GLN A 39 8.10 -7.29 -11.94
N VAL A 40 7.23 -7.20 -12.94
CA VAL A 40 6.28 -8.25 -13.30
C VAL A 40 6.52 -8.64 -14.76
N PRO A 41 6.50 -9.94 -15.12
CA PRO A 41 6.63 -10.35 -16.50
C PRO A 41 5.59 -9.69 -17.42
N GLY A 42 6.04 -9.28 -18.60
CA GLY A 42 5.16 -8.76 -19.65
C GLY A 42 4.23 -9.84 -20.22
N LEU A 43 3.13 -9.40 -20.82
CA LEU A 43 2.07 -10.26 -21.33
C LEU A 43 1.54 -9.78 -22.68
N MET A 44 0.93 -10.70 -23.43
CA MET A 44 0.14 -10.38 -24.61
C MET A 44 -1.29 -10.02 -24.21
N VAL A 45 -1.79 -8.92 -24.75
CA VAL A 45 -3.17 -8.46 -24.60
C VAL A 45 -3.83 -8.60 -25.96
N ALA A 46 -4.78 -9.51 -26.08
CA ALA A 46 -5.36 -9.91 -27.37
C ALA A 46 -6.85 -9.56 -27.52
N MET A 47 -7.56 -9.38 -26.40
CA MET A 47 -9.01 -9.23 -26.37
C MET A 47 -9.41 -7.82 -25.90
N SER A 48 -10.53 -7.33 -26.42
CA SER A 48 -11.10 -6.03 -26.05
C SER A 48 -12.31 -6.15 -25.11
N ASP A 49 -13.01 -7.28 -25.18
CA ASP A 49 -14.14 -7.67 -24.34
C ASP A 49 -13.71 -8.37 -23.03
N ARG A 50 -12.47 -8.89 -22.99
CA ARG A 50 -11.89 -9.55 -21.82
C ARG A 50 -10.54 -8.96 -21.47
N ALA A 51 -10.36 -8.65 -20.18
CA ALA A 51 -9.06 -8.22 -19.66
C ALA A 51 -8.12 -9.42 -19.42
N SER A 52 -6.88 -9.31 -19.88
CA SER A 52 -5.76 -10.17 -19.47
C SER A 52 -5.17 -9.67 -18.16
N ALA A 53 -4.85 -10.60 -17.24
CA ALA A 53 -4.18 -10.29 -15.99
C ALA A 53 -2.68 -10.60 -16.07
N SER A 54 -1.84 -9.79 -15.43
CA SER A 54 -0.44 -10.11 -15.20
C SER A 54 -0.30 -11.20 -14.13
N GLN A 55 0.92 -11.68 -13.94
CA GLN A 55 1.24 -12.42 -12.72
C GLN A 55 1.05 -11.53 -11.48
N ASN A 56 0.88 -12.17 -10.33
CA ASN A 56 0.78 -11.49 -9.05
C ASN A 56 2.13 -10.89 -8.65
N ALA A 57 2.10 -9.62 -8.27
CA ALA A 57 3.14 -8.94 -7.51
C ALA A 57 2.89 -9.18 -6.03
N SER A 58 3.85 -9.82 -5.36
CA SER A 58 3.84 -10.05 -3.92
C SER A 58 5.06 -9.37 -3.30
N PRO A 59 4.98 -8.93 -2.03
CA PRO A 59 6.13 -8.38 -1.34
C PRO A 59 7.26 -9.42 -1.25
N PRO A 60 8.53 -8.99 -1.26
CA PRO A 60 9.67 -9.87 -0.97
C PRO A 60 9.51 -10.51 0.41
N ALA A 61 9.94 -11.77 0.58
CA ALA A 61 9.77 -12.52 1.82
C ALA A 61 10.37 -11.85 3.08
N ALA A 62 11.36 -10.98 2.91
CA ALA A 62 11.98 -10.23 4.00
C ALA A 62 11.10 -9.07 4.53
N VAL A 63 10.05 -8.68 3.79
CA VAL A 63 9.16 -7.57 4.14
C VAL A 63 7.98 -8.13 4.95
N ASN A 64 7.86 -7.71 6.21
CA ASN A 64 6.73 -8.08 7.06
C ASN A 64 5.59 -7.07 6.89
N LEU A 65 4.52 -7.49 6.22
CA LEU A 65 3.32 -6.68 5.97
C LEU A 65 2.13 -7.03 6.86
N ARG A 66 2.35 -7.81 7.93
CA ARG A 66 1.27 -8.16 8.85
C ARG A 66 0.65 -6.90 9.45
N ALA A 67 -0.66 -6.76 9.31
CA ALA A 67 -1.44 -5.61 9.77
C ALA A 67 -0.96 -4.25 9.20
N LYS A 68 -0.26 -4.27 8.06
CA LYS A 68 0.14 -3.08 7.32
C LYS A 68 -0.90 -2.71 6.29
N GLN A 69 -1.02 -1.42 6.03
CA GLN A 69 -1.94 -0.89 5.04
C GLN A 69 -1.17 -0.26 3.89
N LEU A 70 -1.72 -0.42 2.68
CA LEU A 70 -1.25 0.28 1.50
C LEU A 70 -1.40 1.80 1.71
N GLU A 71 -0.46 2.56 1.17
CA GLU A 71 -0.50 4.02 1.20
C GLU A 71 -0.52 4.57 -0.24
N ARG A 72 0.57 4.36 -0.98
CA ARG A 72 0.74 4.88 -2.35
C ARG A 72 1.41 3.84 -3.21
N ILE A 73 0.89 3.66 -4.42
CA ILE A 73 1.50 2.77 -5.41
C ILE A 73 1.88 3.56 -6.64
N GLN A 74 3.15 3.49 -7.02
CA GLN A 74 3.66 4.00 -8.28
C GLN A 74 3.78 2.84 -9.28
N TRP A 75 3.50 3.09 -10.55
CA TRP A 75 3.63 2.08 -11.60
C TRP A 75 4.34 2.60 -12.82
N GLN A 76 4.87 1.65 -13.59
CA GLN A 76 5.16 1.84 -14.99
C GLN A 76 4.90 0.56 -15.81
N PHE A 77 4.63 0.74 -17.09
CA PHE A 77 4.63 -0.29 -18.14
C PHE A 77 4.81 0.40 -19.50
N SER A 78 5.00 -0.38 -20.56
CA SER A 78 5.04 0.15 -21.93
C SER A 78 4.32 -0.78 -22.90
N HIS A 79 3.80 -0.19 -23.98
CA HIS A 79 3.25 -0.89 -25.13
C HIS A 79 3.67 -0.17 -26.41
N PRO A 80 3.56 -0.80 -27.60
CA PRO A 80 3.89 -0.15 -28.86
C PRO A 80 3.16 1.19 -29.06
N PRO A 81 3.79 2.17 -29.73
CA PRO A 81 3.14 3.42 -30.10
C PRO A 81 1.85 3.18 -30.90
N GLY A 82 0.84 4.01 -30.68
CA GLY A 82 -0.45 3.92 -31.38
C GLY A 82 -1.40 2.83 -30.87
N ALA A 83 -0.94 1.92 -30.01
CA ALA A 83 -1.82 0.98 -29.34
C ALA A 83 -2.72 1.67 -28.32
N LEU A 84 -4.00 1.32 -28.31
CA LEU A 84 -4.98 1.81 -27.35
C LEU A 84 -5.49 0.67 -26.49
N LEU A 85 -5.23 0.75 -25.19
CA LEU A 85 -5.68 -0.24 -24.23
C LEU A 85 -6.09 0.44 -22.93
N ASN A 86 -6.98 -0.21 -22.20
CA ASN A 86 -7.36 0.15 -20.85
C ASN A 86 -6.47 -0.64 -19.88
N ALA A 87 -6.04 0.02 -18.81
CA ALA A 87 -5.15 -0.55 -17.81
C ALA A 87 -5.72 -0.34 -16.41
N TRP A 88 -5.57 -1.35 -15.56
CA TRP A 88 -5.96 -1.29 -14.16
C TRP A 88 -4.87 -1.88 -13.27
N LEU A 89 -4.78 -1.38 -12.04
CA LEU A 89 -4.05 -2.02 -10.95
C LEU A 89 -5.07 -2.57 -9.96
N CYS A 90 -4.96 -3.85 -9.64
CA CYS A 90 -5.94 -4.58 -8.86
C CYS A 90 -5.37 -5.12 -7.56
N HIS A 91 -6.10 -4.83 -6.49
CA HIS A 91 -6.11 -5.52 -5.21
C HIS A 91 -7.31 -6.48 -5.20
N PRO A 92 -7.34 -7.57 -4.40
CA PRO A 92 -8.48 -8.50 -4.36
C PRO A 92 -9.84 -7.82 -4.15
N GLU A 93 -9.88 -6.77 -3.34
CA GLU A 93 -11.10 -6.01 -3.04
C GLU A 93 -11.47 -4.94 -4.08
N GLN A 94 -10.51 -4.45 -4.87
CA GLN A 94 -10.78 -3.33 -5.79
C GLN A 94 -9.74 -3.19 -6.91
N CYS A 95 -10.19 -2.71 -8.06
CA CYS A 95 -9.34 -2.33 -9.19
C CYS A 95 -9.42 -0.83 -9.46
N VAL A 96 -8.26 -0.20 -9.69
CA VAL A 96 -8.14 1.22 -9.99
C VAL A 96 -7.69 1.39 -11.43
N ALA A 97 -8.41 2.23 -12.20
CA ALA A 97 -8.02 2.56 -13.57
C ALA A 97 -6.74 3.41 -13.59
N LEU A 98 -5.84 3.12 -14.51
CA LEU A 98 -4.56 3.80 -14.65
C LEU A 98 -4.59 4.81 -15.80
N THR A 99 -4.17 6.05 -15.53
CA THR A 99 -4.21 7.16 -16.51
C THR A 99 -2.97 7.24 -17.40
N GLY A 100 -2.37 6.10 -17.74
CA GLY A 100 -1.23 6.02 -18.65
C GLY A 100 -0.18 4.99 -18.27
N MET A 101 0.88 4.95 -19.06
CA MET A 101 2.01 4.03 -18.93
C MET A 101 2.82 4.21 -17.64
N ARG A 102 2.79 5.38 -17.01
CA ARG A 102 3.46 5.67 -15.72
C ARG A 102 2.54 6.55 -14.87
N GLY A 103 2.57 6.36 -13.55
CA GLY A 103 1.83 7.21 -12.63
C GLY A 103 1.93 6.78 -11.18
N SER A 104 1.06 7.36 -10.36
CA SER A 104 0.89 6.97 -8.96
C SER A 104 -0.56 7.08 -8.52
N THR A 105 -0.96 6.29 -7.52
CA THR A 105 -2.32 6.30 -6.96
C THR A 105 -2.29 6.06 -5.46
N THR A 106 -3.23 6.70 -4.77
CA THR A 106 -3.56 6.46 -3.36
C THR A 106 -4.97 5.87 -3.22
N ALA A 107 -5.65 5.52 -4.33
CA ALA A 107 -7.00 4.95 -4.28
C ALA A 107 -7.04 3.55 -3.64
N LEU A 108 -5.88 2.90 -3.52
CA LEU A 108 -5.71 1.65 -2.77
C LEU A 108 -5.33 1.86 -1.29
N ALA A 109 -5.23 3.11 -0.82
CA ALA A 109 -4.82 3.40 0.56
C ALA A 109 -5.79 2.80 1.59
N GLY A 110 -5.25 2.33 2.71
CA GLY A 110 -6.02 1.73 3.81
C GLY A 110 -6.40 0.26 3.60
N ARG A 111 -6.23 -0.29 2.38
CA ARG A 111 -6.35 -1.73 2.13
C ARG A 111 -5.17 -2.48 2.72
N THR A 112 -5.34 -3.76 3.02
CA THR A 112 -4.25 -4.58 3.54
C THR A 112 -3.08 -4.67 2.56
N ALA A 113 -1.85 -4.62 3.07
CA ALA A 113 -0.65 -4.59 2.24
C ALA A 113 -0.07 -6.00 1.94
N ASP A 114 -0.54 -7.03 2.64
CA ASP A 114 -0.09 -8.42 2.49
C ASP A 114 -0.75 -9.19 1.34
N GLU A 115 -1.75 -8.60 0.69
CA GLU A 115 -2.44 -9.19 -0.44
C GLU A 115 -1.71 -8.95 -1.78
N PRO A 116 -1.79 -9.89 -2.74
CA PRO A 116 -1.13 -9.76 -4.01
C PRO A 116 -1.80 -8.69 -4.88
N LEU A 117 -0.97 -7.88 -5.54
CA LEU A 117 -1.40 -6.91 -6.53
C LEU A 117 -1.17 -7.46 -7.93
N HIS A 118 -1.96 -7.05 -8.91
CA HIS A 118 -1.69 -7.39 -10.31
C HIS A 118 -2.21 -6.32 -11.26
N PHE A 119 -1.61 -6.27 -12.45
CA PHE A 119 -2.11 -5.43 -13.52
C PHE A 119 -3.18 -6.18 -14.32
N ARG A 120 -4.16 -5.44 -14.85
CA ARG A 120 -5.09 -5.93 -15.86
C ARG A 120 -5.06 -5.01 -17.07
N PHE A 121 -5.23 -5.61 -18.24
CA PHE A 121 -5.23 -4.88 -19.50
C PHE A 121 -6.30 -5.42 -20.44
N ALA A 122 -7.00 -4.54 -21.14
CA ALA A 122 -7.91 -4.90 -22.22
C ALA A 122 -7.69 -3.95 -23.39
N LEU A 123 -7.70 -4.48 -24.61
CA LEU A 123 -7.64 -3.63 -25.80
C LEU A 123 -8.88 -2.74 -25.88
N ARG A 124 -8.77 -1.59 -26.53
CA ARG A 124 -9.97 -0.92 -27.05
C ARG A 124 -10.48 -1.66 -28.29
N PRO A 125 -11.79 -1.59 -28.61
CA PRO A 125 -12.34 -2.21 -29.82
C PRO A 125 -11.57 -1.81 -31.09
N GLY A 126 -11.35 -2.77 -31.99
CA GLY A 126 -10.66 -2.55 -33.27
C GLY A 126 -9.12 -2.54 -33.20
N GLN A 127 -8.53 -2.73 -32.02
CA GLN A 127 -7.08 -2.83 -31.87
C GLN A 127 -6.57 -4.24 -32.16
N ARG A 128 -5.33 -4.34 -32.65
CA ARG A 128 -4.63 -5.62 -32.82
C ARG A 128 -4.03 -6.10 -31.49
N PRO A 129 -3.74 -7.41 -31.32
CA PRO A 129 -3.01 -7.89 -30.16
C PRO A 129 -1.70 -7.13 -29.94
N VAL A 130 -1.44 -6.75 -28.69
CA VAL A 130 -0.23 -5.99 -28.32
C VAL A 130 0.52 -6.65 -27.17
N ARG A 131 1.85 -6.50 -27.18
CA ARG A 131 2.69 -6.88 -26.05
C ARG A 131 2.82 -5.71 -25.09
N VAL A 132 2.45 -5.92 -23.83
CA VAL A 132 2.76 -5.00 -22.73
C VAL A 132 4.00 -5.53 -22.00
N GLN A 133 4.95 -4.64 -21.71
CA GLN A 133 6.26 -4.99 -21.15
C GLN A 133 6.77 -3.93 -20.18
N GLY A 134 7.83 -4.26 -19.44
CA GLY A 134 8.42 -3.36 -18.46
C GLY A 134 7.49 -3.02 -17.30
N LEU A 135 6.59 -3.95 -16.94
CA LEU A 135 5.67 -3.78 -15.82
C LEU A 135 6.48 -3.71 -14.53
N GLN A 136 6.34 -2.63 -13.79
CA GLN A 136 6.99 -2.42 -12.51
C GLN A 136 6.06 -1.65 -11.59
N MET A 137 6.12 -1.95 -10.30
CA MET A 137 5.46 -1.15 -9.28
C MET A 137 6.35 -0.93 -8.08
N ILE A 138 6.14 0.20 -7.42
CA ILE A 138 6.68 0.54 -6.11
C ILE A 138 5.47 0.72 -5.20
N VAL A 139 5.48 0.04 -4.05
CA VAL A 139 4.36 -0.03 -3.11
C VAL A 139 4.84 0.52 -1.78
N ASN A 140 4.22 1.61 -1.34
CA ASN A 140 4.44 2.19 -0.02
C ASN A 140 3.34 1.71 0.92
N TYR A 141 3.70 1.43 2.16
CA TYR A 141 2.82 0.93 3.20
C TYR A 141 3.16 1.56 4.56
N GLN A 142 2.21 1.47 5.50
CA GLN A 142 2.34 1.94 6.88
C GLN A 142 1.80 0.94 7.88
#